data_AF-Q740K3-F1
#
_entry.id   AF-Q740K3-F1
#
_cell.length_a   1.000
_cell.length_b   1.000
_cell.length_c   1.000
_cell.angle_alpha   90.00
_cell.angle_beta   90.00
_cell.angle_gamma   90.00
#
_symmetry.space_group_name_H-M   'P 1'
#
loop_
_entity.id
_entity.type
_entity.pdbx_description
1 polymer ?
#
loop_
_entity_poly.entity_id
_entity_poly.type
_entity_poly.pdbx_seq_one_letter_code
_entity_poly.pdbx_strand_id
1 'polypeptide(L)'
;MSGTLDYLVTAAAAELMAATAADSAAISQRVLGNLVRDLGVDFSFLRHNDHTIRATILVAEWPPRNADPDPLGVVYFADADSVFAQAEHLKAPQVVRPEAANADYQRNIDEGTGWGTVSLAAVPLLSGDVTTGTLAFGKAGDREWLPEELNALQAIAALFAQLQARVVAEKQIHYLAEHDELTGLLNRRALIAYLTSASPRGNRARSRSCSWPSTGSRSSTVASGNTPATGSSRPSPRSSARPSTFRRSSLASAVTSSLSCPRRQWTSKRPRRSPGRCTACCTSRSRSTTKCLVAQ
;
A
#
# COMPACT_ATOMS: atom_id res chain seq x y z
N MET A 1 29.26 -5.79 3.13
CA MET A 1 27.81 -6.03 3.16
C MET A 1 27.01 -4.90 2.48
N SER A 2 27.51 -3.66 2.38
CA SER A 2 26.85 -2.54 1.65
C SER A 2 26.37 -2.89 0.24
N GLY A 3 27.21 -3.50 -0.60
CA GLY A 3 26.85 -3.76 -2.00
C GLY A 3 25.65 -4.71 -2.19
N THR A 4 25.37 -5.59 -1.22
CA THR A 4 24.18 -6.45 -1.25
C THR A 4 22.92 -5.66 -0.91
N LEU A 5 22.98 -4.77 0.08
CA LEU A 5 21.85 -3.92 0.46
C LEU A 5 21.52 -2.89 -0.63
N ASP A 6 22.53 -2.29 -1.26
CA ASP A 6 22.36 -1.37 -2.38
C ASP A 6 21.68 -2.06 -3.58
N TYR A 7 22.00 -3.34 -3.81
CA TYR A 7 21.31 -4.16 -4.80
C TYR A 7 19.83 -4.38 -4.45
N LEU A 8 19.48 -4.64 -3.18
CA LEU A 8 18.08 -4.80 -2.76
C LEU A 8 17.26 -3.53 -3.03
N VAL A 9 17.80 -2.36 -2.68
CA VAL A 9 17.14 -1.07 -2.94
C VAL A 9 16.93 -0.88 -4.44
N THR A 10 17.95 -1.17 -5.25
CA THR A 10 17.90 -1.00 -6.70
C THR A 10 16.90 -1.97 -7.35
N ALA A 11 16.89 -3.23 -6.93
CA ALA A 11 15.96 -4.25 -7.42
C ALA A 11 14.51 -3.90 -7.07
N ALA A 12 14.25 -3.51 -5.82
CA ALA A 12 12.93 -3.04 -5.38
C ALA A 12 12.49 -1.82 -6.19
N ALA A 13 13.37 -0.83 -6.40
CA ALA A 13 13.06 0.34 -7.21
C ALA A 13 12.65 -0.03 -8.65
N ALA A 14 13.38 -0.93 -9.28
CA ALA A 14 13.11 -1.37 -10.65
C ALA A 14 11.72 -2.01 -10.78
N GLU A 15 11.34 -2.89 -9.85
CA GLU A 15 10.02 -3.52 -9.85
C GLU A 15 8.90 -2.52 -9.55
N LEU A 16 9.09 -1.66 -8.54
CA LEU A 16 8.07 -0.69 -8.13
C LEU A 16 7.84 0.40 -9.19
N MET A 17 8.86 0.77 -9.98
CA MET A 17 8.68 1.75 -11.06
C MET A 17 7.69 1.30 -12.14
N ALA A 18 7.61 0.00 -12.43
CA ALA A 18 6.71 -0.55 -13.45
C ALA A 18 5.26 -0.72 -12.98
N ALA A 19 5.00 -0.61 -11.66
CA ALA A 19 3.69 -0.86 -11.09
C ALA A 19 2.65 0.21 -11.42
N THR A 20 1.43 -0.20 -11.67
CA THR A 20 0.25 0.65 -11.91
C THR A 20 -0.75 0.48 -10.77
N ALA A 21 -1.78 1.31 -10.71
CA ALA A 21 -2.87 1.13 -9.77
C ALA A 21 -3.59 -0.23 -9.86
N ALA A 22 -3.50 -0.92 -11.00
CA ALA A 22 -4.17 -2.21 -11.22
C ALA A 22 -3.38 -3.41 -10.68
N ASP A 23 -2.05 -3.34 -10.64
CA ASP A 23 -1.15 -4.45 -10.26
C ASP A 23 -0.22 -4.12 -9.08
N SER A 24 -0.33 -2.93 -8.49
CA SER A 24 0.52 -2.48 -7.38
C SER A 24 0.54 -3.44 -6.20
N ALA A 25 -0.60 -4.05 -5.84
CA ALA A 25 -0.68 -5.00 -4.72
C ALA A 25 0.12 -6.28 -5.03
N ALA A 26 -0.03 -6.83 -6.23
CA ALA A 26 0.67 -8.04 -6.66
C ALA A 26 2.19 -7.81 -6.79
N ILE A 27 2.60 -6.65 -7.32
CA ILE A 27 4.01 -6.27 -7.40
C ILE A 27 4.59 -6.05 -6.00
N SER A 28 3.86 -5.35 -5.12
CA SER A 28 4.29 -5.14 -3.73
C SER A 28 4.51 -6.46 -3.01
N GLN A 29 3.58 -7.42 -3.14
CA GLN A 29 3.71 -8.76 -2.57
C GLN A 29 4.95 -9.49 -3.09
N ARG A 30 5.27 -9.38 -4.38
CA ARG A 30 6.47 -10.00 -4.96
C ARG A 30 7.74 -9.39 -4.40
N VAL A 31 7.82 -8.06 -4.34
CA VAL A 31 8.96 -7.33 -3.77
C VAL A 31 9.15 -7.71 -2.30
N LEU A 32 8.06 -7.78 -1.53
CA LEU A 32 8.08 -8.27 -0.14
C LEU A 32 8.67 -9.69 -0.05
N GLY A 33 8.23 -10.63 -0.90
CA GLY A 33 8.78 -11.99 -0.92
C GLY A 33 10.27 -12.05 -1.27
N ASN A 34 10.73 -11.23 -2.22
CA ASN A 34 12.14 -11.11 -2.56
C ASN A 34 12.96 -10.61 -1.35
N LEU A 35 12.48 -9.55 -0.68
CA LEU A 35 13.13 -8.99 0.50
C LEU A 35 13.15 -9.96 1.69
N VAL A 36 12.06 -10.72 1.91
CA VAL A 36 12.00 -11.76 2.95
C VAL A 36 13.09 -12.81 2.74
N ARG A 37 13.21 -13.31 1.50
CA ARG A 37 14.24 -14.28 1.13
C ARG A 37 15.65 -13.71 1.32
N ASP A 38 15.89 -12.50 0.81
CA ASP A 38 17.24 -11.95 0.74
C ASP A 38 17.73 -11.43 2.11
N LEU A 39 16.82 -10.96 2.98
CA LEU A 39 17.12 -10.59 4.37
C LEU A 39 17.15 -11.81 5.31
N GLY A 40 16.67 -12.98 4.87
CA GLY A 40 16.58 -14.18 5.70
C GLY A 40 15.61 -14.02 6.88
N VAL A 41 14.48 -13.34 6.65
CA VAL A 41 13.39 -13.19 7.63
C VAL A 41 12.24 -14.13 7.32
N ASP A 42 11.24 -14.23 8.19
CA ASP A 42 10.18 -15.22 8.05
C ASP A 42 8.93 -14.64 7.36
N PHE A 43 8.67 -13.35 7.56
CA PHE A 43 7.52 -12.68 6.97
C PHE A 43 7.72 -11.18 6.81
N SER A 44 6.85 -10.58 6.01
CA SER A 44 6.77 -9.13 5.84
C SER A 44 5.36 -8.70 5.46
N PHE A 45 5.06 -7.43 5.71
CA PHE A 45 3.80 -6.84 5.29
C PHE A 45 3.96 -5.35 4.98
N LEU A 46 3.10 -4.89 4.08
CA LEU A 46 2.95 -3.51 3.69
C LEU A 46 1.54 -3.06 4.04
N ARG A 47 1.45 -1.97 4.79
CA ARG A 47 0.19 -1.37 5.22
C ARG A 47 0.07 0.08 4.80
N HIS A 48 -1.17 0.51 4.58
CA HIS A 48 -1.55 1.89 4.33
C HIS A 48 -2.38 2.42 5.50
N ASN A 49 -2.04 3.60 6.00
CA ASN A 49 -2.79 4.25 7.07
C ASN A 49 -3.80 5.21 6.45
N ASP A 50 -5.08 4.88 6.59
CA ASP A 50 -6.19 5.76 6.26
C ASP A 50 -6.55 6.57 7.51
N HIS A 51 -6.08 7.81 7.54
CA HIS A 51 -6.32 8.75 8.64
C HIS A 51 -7.76 9.25 8.71
N THR A 52 -8.55 9.08 7.65
CA THR A 52 -9.96 9.51 7.60
C THR A 52 -10.82 8.64 8.51
N ILE A 53 -10.56 7.33 8.48
CA ILE A 53 -11.22 6.33 9.33
C ILE A 53 -10.35 5.91 10.52
N ARG A 54 -9.15 6.49 10.66
CA ARG A 54 -8.11 6.12 11.63
C ARG A 54 -7.90 4.60 11.69
N ALA A 55 -7.58 4.02 10.54
CA ALA A 55 -7.30 2.60 10.41
C ALA A 55 -6.04 2.35 9.57
N THR A 56 -5.47 1.18 9.75
CA THR A 56 -4.36 0.67 8.95
C THR A 56 -4.85 -0.55 8.17
N ILE A 57 -4.69 -0.48 6.86
CA ILE A 57 -5.22 -1.41 5.86
C ILE A 57 -4.06 -2.21 5.27
N LEU A 58 -4.21 -3.53 5.22
CA LEU A 58 -3.22 -4.41 4.60
C LEU A 58 -3.23 -4.24 3.07
N VAL A 59 -2.08 -3.88 2.51
CA VAL A 59 -1.90 -3.71 1.05
C VAL A 59 -1.32 -4.98 0.44
N ALA A 60 -0.32 -5.54 1.10
CA ALA A 60 0.35 -6.76 0.68
C ALA A 60 1.02 -7.42 1.88
N GLU A 61 1.16 -8.73 1.83
CA GLU A 61 1.89 -9.51 2.83
C GLU A 61 2.60 -10.69 2.19
N TRP A 62 3.65 -11.16 2.85
CA TRP A 62 4.36 -12.36 2.47
C TRP A 62 4.80 -13.13 3.71
N PRO A 63 4.55 -14.45 3.80
CA PRO A 63 3.69 -15.24 2.90
C PRO A 63 2.22 -14.77 2.92
N PRO A 64 1.47 -14.92 1.81
CA PRO A 64 0.05 -14.57 1.80
C PRO A 64 -0.74 -15.46 2.74
N ARG A 65 -1.52 -14.88 3.64
CA ARG A 65 -2.48 -15.60 4.48
C ARG A 65 -3.77 -15.78 3.71
N ASN A 66 -4.39 -16.95 3.84
CA ASN A 66 -5.71 -17.23 3.29
C ASN A 66 -6.72 -17.27 4.46
N ALA A 67 -7.03 -16.11 5.01
CA ALA A 67 -8.00 -15.96 6.10
C ALA A 67 -9.29 -15.31 5.56
N ASP A 68 -10.45 -15.91 5.85
CA ASP A 68 -11.76 -15.38 5.49
C ASP A 68 -12.74 -15.50 6.66
N PRO A 69 -13.19 -14.38 7.27
CA PRO A 69 -12.71 -13.01 7.04
C PRO A 69 -11.28 -12.81 7.58
N ASP A 70 -10.44 -12.02 6.91
CA ASP A 70 -9.09 -11.70 7.44
C ASP A 70 -9.20 -10.68 8.59
N PRO A 71 -8.89 -11.07 9.84
CA PRO A 71 -8.93 -10.15 10.98
C PRO A 71 -7.88 -9.03 10.88
N LEU A 72 -6.83 -9.22 10.07
CA LEU A 72 -5.77 -8.24 9.86
C LEU A 72 -5.90 -7.48 8.54
N GLY A 73 -7.02 -7.62 7.81
CA GLY A 73 -7.25 -6.88 6.58
C GLY A 73 -7.39 -5.37 6.84
N VAL A 74 -8.17 -5.00 7.85
CA VAL A 74 -8.37 -3.62 8.33
C VAL A 74 -8.32 -3.62 9.84
N VAL A 75 -7.44 -2.80 10.43
CA VAL A 75 -7.31 -2.66 11.87
C VAL A 75 -7.48 -1.19 12.24
N TYR A 76 -8.47 -0.89 13.08
CA TYR A 76 -8.73 0.47 13.58
C TYR A 76 -7.77 0.79 14.74
N PHE A 77 -7.14 1.95 14.71
CA PHE A 77 -6.13 2.31 15.73
C PHE A 77 -6.68 2.43 17.15
N ALA A 78 -7.98 2.70 17.30
CA ALA A 78 -8.62 2.88 18.62
C ALA A 78 -8.60 1.61 19.49
N ASP A 79 -8.74 0.44 18.86
CA ASP A 79 -8.84 -0.87 19.55
C ASP A 79 -7.63 -1.78 19.24
N ALA A 80 -6.60 -1.23 18.61
CA ALA A 80 -5.44 -2.01 18.18
C ALA A 80 -4.45 -2.25 19.32
N ASP A 81 -3.58 -3.25 19.14
CA ASP A 81 -2.46 -3.45 20.05
C ASP A 81 -1.46 -2.29 20.03
N SER A 82 -0.56 -2.30 21.02
CA SER A 82 0.42 -1.23 21.21
C SER A 82 1.28 -0.97 19.96
N VAL A 83 1.58 -1.97 19.15
CA VAL A 83 2.41 -1.84 17.94
C VAL A 83 1.61 -1.19 16.82
N PHE A 84 0.38 -1.61 16.59
CA PHE A 84 -0.50 -0.97 15.59
C PHE A 84 -0.85 0.47 15.97
N ALA A 85 -1.13 0.75 17.25
CA ALA A 85 -1.41 2.11 17.70
C ALA A 85 -0.20 3.04 17.49
N GLN A 86 1.02 2.57 17.75
CA GLN A 86 2.25 3.32 17.48
C GLN A 86 2.48 3.57 15.98
N ALA A 87 2.10 2.62 15.12
CA ALA A 87 2.27 2.72 13.67
C ALA A 87 1.51 3.90 13.03
N GLU A 88 0.49 4.46 13.70
CA GLU A 88 -0.23 5.66 13.25
C GLU A 88 0.67 6.90 13.17
N HIS A 89 1.65 7.00 14.08
CA HIS A 89 2.48 8.19 14.26
C HIS A 89 3.99 7.95 14.10
N LEU A 90 4.39 6.74 13.73
CA LEU A 90 5.79 6.35 13.59
C LEU A 90 6.54 7.24 12.57
N LYS A 91 7.69 7.81 12.98
CA LYS A 91 8.52 8.72 12.15
C LYS A 91 9.92 8.19 11.81
N ALA A 92 10.38 7.18 12.52
CA ALA A 92 11.67 6.54 12.29
C ALA A 92 11.52 5.03 12.34
N PRO A 93 12.44 4.26 11.76
CA PRO A 93 12.47 2.80 11.94
C PRO A 93 12.44 2.44 13.44
N GLN A 94 11.57 1.49 13.79
CA GLN A 94 11.43 0.96 15.13
C GLN A 94 11.62 -0.55 15.09
N VAL A 95 12.41 -1.06 16.05
CA VAL A 95 12.57 -2.49 16.26
C VAL A 95 11.71 -2.88 17.47
N VAL A 96 10.70 -3.71 17.23
CA VAL A 96 9.84 -4.30 18.27
C VAL A 96 10.46 -5.63 18.66
N ARG A 97 10.96 -5.69 19.90
CA ARG A 97 11.57 -6.89 20.47
C ARG A 97 10.57 -7.65 21.36
N PRO A 98 10.78 -8.95 21.60
CA PRO A 98 9.95 -9.75 22.51
C PRO A 98 10.25 -9.44 23.99
N GLU A 99 9.99 -8.19 24.37
CA GLU A 99 10.16 -7.67 25.73
C GLU A 99 8.81 -7.33 26.38
N ALA A 100 8.79 -7.12 27.69
CA ALA A 100 7.56 -6.90 28.46
C ALA A 100 6.72 -5.71 27.96
N ALA A 101 7.35 -4.71 27.36
CA ALA A 101 6.66 -3.55 26.78
C ALA A 101 5.77 -3.89 25.57
N ASN A 102 6.06 -4.99 24.87
CA ASN A 102 5.34 -5.44 23.67
C ASN A 102 4.60 -6.76 23.90
N ALA A 103 4.33 -7.12 25.16
CA ALA A 103 3.78 -8.43 25.52
C ALA A 103 2.36 -8.67 24.97
N ASP A 104 1.60 -7.61 24.71
CA ASP A 104 0.31 -7.67 24.03
C ASP A 104 0.45 -8.09 22.57
N TYR A 105 1.37 -7.45 21.83
CA TYR A 105 1.69 -7.81 20.45
C TYR A 105 2.24 -9.25 20.35
N GLN A 106 3.16 -9.64 21.23
CA GLN A 106 3.73 -10.99 21.22
C GLN A 106 2.65 -12.06 21.43
N ARG A 107 1.70 -11.80 22.34
CA ARG A 107 0.56 -12.71 22.56
C ARG A 107 -0.33 -12.82 21.32
N ASN A 108 -0.67 -11.70 20.69
CA ASN A 108 -1.52 -11.70 19.48
C ASN A 108 -0.84 -12.45 18.31
N ILE A 109 0.46 -12.27 18.14
CA ILE A 109 1.24 -12.98 17.11
C ILE A 109 1.28 -14.47 17.40
N ASP A 110 1.57 -14.86 18.64
CA ASP A 110 1.63 -16.28 19.02
C ASP A 110 0.28 -16.97 18.85
N GLU A 111 -0.80 -16.36 19.32
CA GLU A 111 -2.17 -16.87 19.16
C GLU A 111 -2.60 -16.98 17.68
N GLY A 112 -2.16 -16.04 16.84
CA GLY A 112 -2.55 -15.99 15.42
C GLY A 112 -1.67 -16.81 14.47
N THR A 113 -0.40 -17.05 14.81
CA THR A 113 0.59 -17.65 13.89
C THR A 113 1.30 -18.89 14.45
N GLY A 114 1.34 -19.05 15.77
CA GLY A 114 2.12 -20.09 16.45
C GLY A 114 3.64 -19.92 16.33
N TRP A 115 4.14 -18.73 15.97
CA TRP A 115 5.57 -18.45 15.84
C TRP A 115 6.28 -18.22 17.18
N GLY A 116 5.55 -18.18 18.31
CA GLY A 116 6.13 -17.83 19.59
C GLY A 116 6.59 -16.36 19.61
N THR A 117 7.82 -16.14 20.05
CA THR A 117 8.40 -14.80 20.10
C THR A 117 8.87 -14.34 18.73
N VAL A 118 8.67 -13.06 18.42
CA VAL A 118 9.06 -12.46 17.15
C VAL A 118 9.74 -11.11 17.35
N SER A 119 10.84 -10.90 16.64
CA SER A 119 11.47 -9.59 16.44
C SER A 119 10.96 -8.99 15.13
N LEU A 120 10.47 -7.75 15.18
CA LEU A 120 9.88 -7.04 14.05
C LEU A 120 10.62 -5.71 13.82
N ALA A 121 11.09 -5.48 12.59
CA ALA A 121 11.47 -4.13 12.16
C ALA A 121 10.28 -3.48 11.46
N ALA A 122 9.78 -2.39 12.03
CA ALA A 122 8.71 -1.56 11.47
C ALA A 122 9.31 -0.26 10.94
N VAL A 123 9.08 0.03 9.67
CA VAL A 123 9.63 1.20 8.97
C VAL A 123 8.48 2.04 8.42
N PRO A 124 8.39 3.33 8.78
CA PRO A 124 7.27 4.16 8.35
C PRO A 124 7.38 4.55 6.88
N LEU A 125 6.24 4.58 6.19
CA LEU A 125 6.08 5.25 4.91
C LEU A 125 5.70 6.70 5.20
N LEU A 126 6.51 7.65 4.73
CA LEU A 126 6.33 9.07 5.01
C LEU A 126 5.96 9.82 3.74
N SER A 127 4.94 10.67 3.86
CA SER A 127 4.60 11.71 2.88
C SER A 127 4.63 13.05 3.59
N GLY A 128 5.76 13.75 3.51
CA GLY A 128 6.02 14.93 4.34
C GLY A 128 6.07 14.53 5.81
N ASP A 129 5.24 15.17 6.64
CA ASP A 129 5.12 14.87 8.08
C ASP A 129 4.03 13.84 8.40
N VAL A 130 3.35 13.27 7.39
CA VAL A 130 2.29 12.28 7.61
C VAL A 130 2.83 10.87 7.41
N THR A 131 2.53 9.98 8.35
CA THR A 131 2.84 8.55 8.24
C THR A 131 1.73 7.87 7.45
N THR A 132 1.97 7.63 6.16
CA THR A 132 0.97 7.08 5.22
C THR A 132 0.86 5.56 5.28
N GLY A 133 1.74 4.91 6.03
CA GLY A 133 1.75 3.45 6.13
C GLY A 133 2.96 2.91 6.89
N THR A 134 3.08 1.60 6.88
CA THR A 134 4.19 0.89 7.52
C THR A 134 4.63 -0.28 6.65
N LEU A 135 5.93 -0.38 6.45
CA LEU A 135 6.61 -1.54 5.89
C LEU A 135 7.25 -2.29 7.06
N ALA A 136 6.91 -3.56 7.24
CA ALA A 136 7.44 -4.32 8.36
C ALA A 136 7.97 -5.70 7.95
N PHE A 137 9.01 -6.14 8.65
CA PHE A 137 9.65 -7.44 8.47
C PHE A 137 9.82 -8.12 9.82
N GLY A 138 9.48 -9.40 9.90
CA GLY A 138 9.52 -10.16 11.14
C GLY A 138 10.32 -11.45 11.02
N LYS A 139 11.04 -11.76 12.10
CA LYS A 139 11.75 -13.02 12.30
C LYS A 139 11.30 -13.66 13.61
N ALA A 140 10.97 -14.94 13.59
CA ALA A 140 10.80 -15.76 14.77
C ALA A 140 12.09 -15.78 15.61
N GLY A 141 11.92 -15.60 16.90
CA GLY A 141 12.99 -15.34 17.87
C GLY A 141 13.37 -13.86 17.99
N ASP A 142 14.41 -13.60 18.79
CA ASP A 142 14.93 -12.25 19.01
C ASP A 142 16.13 -11.98 18.09
N ARG A 143 15.85 -11.68 16.82
CA ARG A 143 16.88 -11.26 15.86
C ARG A 143 17.28 -9.81 16.11
N GLU A 144 18.59 -9.57 16.11
CA GLU A 144 19.17 -8.22 16.05
C GLU A 144 19.06 -7.64 14.63
N TRP A 145 18.65 -6.38 14.55
CA TRP A 145 18.54 -5.62 13.31
C TRP A 145 19.68 -4.61 13.22
N LEU A 146 20.48 -4.70 12.16
CA LEU A 146 21.62 -3.81 11.98
C LEU A 146 21.16 -2.44 11.48
N PRO A 147 21.82 -1.34 11.89
CA PRO A 147 21.50 -0.01 11.38
C PRO A 147 21.56 0.10 9.85
N GLU A 148 22.48 -0.61 9.22
CA GLU A 148 22.63 -0.66 7.75
C GLU A 148 21.40 -1.29 7.08
N GLU A 149 20.85 -2.37 7.67
CA GLU A 149 19.62 -3.02 7.20
C GLU A 149 18.42 -2.08 7.34
N LEU A 150 18.29 -1.40 8.50
CA LEU A 150 17.21 -0.45 8.74
C LEU A 150 17.27 0.75 7.79
N ASN A 151 18.48 1.23 7.46
CA ASN A 151 18.67 2.31 6.47
C ASN A 151 18.25 1.86 5.07
N ALA A 152 18.59 0.64 4.66
CA ALA A 152 18.15 0.08 3.38
C ALA A 152 16.63 -0.09 3.33
N LEU A 153 16.03 -0.61 4.41
CA LEU A 153 14.58 -0.72 4.53
C LEU A 153 13.88 0.64 4.52
N GLN A 154 14.50 1.67 5.11
CA GLN A 154 13.99 3.05 5.05
C GLN A 154 14.01 3.61 3.63
N ALA A 155 15.07 3.34 2.86
CA ALA A 155 15.12 3.70 1.44
C ALA A 155 14.01 2.98 0.65
N ILE A 156 13.81 1.69 0.89
CA ILE A 156 12.74 0.91 0.25
C ILE A 156 11.35 1.40 0.66
N ALA A 157 11.14 1.74 1.93
CA ALA A 157 9.89 2.32 2.42
C ALA A 157 9.58 3.65 1.71
N ALA A 158 10.60 4.49 1.46
CA ALA A 158 10.41 5.71 0.68
C ALA A 158 9.95 5.43 -0.76
N LEU A 159 10.47 4.38 -1.40
CA LEU A 159 10.02 3.94 -2.73
C LEU A 159 8.56 3.46 -2.71
N PHE A 160 8.17 2.69 -1.68
CA PHE A 160 6.78 2.30 -1.50
C PHE A 160 5.85 3.49 -1.22
N ALA A 161 6.29 4.48 -0.45
CA ALA A 161 5.52 5.71 -0.22
C ALA A 161 5.30 6.47 -1.54
N GLN A 162 6.32 6.56 -2.39
CA GLN A 162 6.20 7.13 -3.73
C GLN A 162 5.24 6.33 -4.62
N LEU A 163 5.31 4.99 -4.60
CA LEU A 163 4.36 4.14 -5.31
C LEU A 163 2.93 4.38 -4.83
N GLN A 164 2.69 4.44 -3.51
CA GLN A 164 1.36 4.72 -2.96
C GLN A 164 0.82 6.05 -3.46
N ALA A 165 1.63 7.11 -3.42
CA ALA A 165 1.23 8.42 -3.94
C ALA A 165 0.87 8.36 -5.43
N ARG A 166 1.66 7.65 -6.24
CA ARG A 166 1.35 7.44 -7.67
C ARG A 166 0.04 6.68 -7.87
N VAL A 167 -0.16 5.59 -7.14
CA VAL A 167 -1.38 4.76 -7.24
C VAL A 167 -2.62 5.55 -6.84
N VAL A 168 -2.55 6.36 -5.77
CA VAL A 168 -3.65 7.24 -5.37
C VAL A 168 -3.98 8.25 -6.46
N ALA A 169 -2.97 8.90 -7.04
CA ALA A 169 -3.16 9.86 -8.13
C ALA A 169 -3.77 9.19 -9.38
N GLU A 170 -3.29 8.01 -9.77
CA GLU A 170 -3.84 7.24 -10.90
C GLU A 170 -5.30 6.85 -10.65
N LYS A 171 -5.63 6.35 -9.46
CA LYS A 171 -7.01 6.02 -9.09
C LYS A 171 -7.92 7.24 -9.13
N GLN A 172 -7.44 8.40 -8.68
CA GLN A 172 -8.21 9.64 -8.73
C GLN A 172 -8.46 10.10 -10.18
N ILE A 173 -7.43 10.05 -11.03
CA ILE A 173 -7.57 10.37 -12.46
C ILE A 173 -8.57 9.43 -13.12
N HIS A 174 -8.49 8.14 -12.82
CA HIS A 174 -9.41 7.14 -13.33
C HIS A 174 -10.84 7.40 -12.86
N TYR A 175 -11.03 7.70 -11.57
CA TYR A 175 -12.32 8.04 -10.98
C TYR A 175 -12.95 9.24 -11.70
N LEU A 176 -12.22 10.34 -11.88
CA LEU A 176 -12.70 11.54 -12.58
C LEU A 176 -12.99 11.28 -14.07
N ALA A 177 -12.25 10.37 -14.72
CA ALA A 177 -12.50 10.01 -16.11
C ALA A 177 -13.76 9.16 -16.31
N GLU A 178 -14.26 8.53 -15.25
CA GLU A 178 -15.41 7.62 -15.25
C GLU A 178 -16.64 8.20 -14.57
N HIS A 179 -16.48 9.19 -13.69
CA HIS A 179 -17.58 9.78 -12.91
C HIS A 179 -17.86 11.22 -13.34
N ASP A 180 -19.12 11.63 -13.18
CA ASP A 180 -19.57 13.01 -13.28
C ASP A 180 -19.30 13.74 -11.95
N GLU A 181 -18.64 14.89 -12.00
CA GLU A 181 -18.17 15.60 -10.80
C GLU A 181 -19.32 16.12 -9.93
N LEU A 182 -20.45 16.50 -10.53
CA LEU A 182 -21.58 17.07 -9.79
C LEU A 182 -22.36 16.01 -9.01
N THR A 183 -22.49 14.82 -9.59
CA THR A 183 -23.34 13.75 -9.04
C THR A 183 -22.55 12.63 -8.37
N GLY A 184 -21.26 12.49 -8.66
CA GLY A 184 -20.46 11.35 -8.23
C GLY A 184 -20.91 10.02 -8.86
N LEU A 185 -21.80 10.05 -9.84
CA LEU A 185 -22.28 8.88 -10.58
C LEU A 185 -21.41 8.64 -11.82
N LEU A 186 -21.51 7.46 -12.42
CA LEU A 186 -20.84 7.17 -13.69
C LEU A 186 -21.27 8.19 -14.76
N ASN A 187 -20.29 8.77 -15.44
CA ASN A 187 -20.56 9.60 -16.60
C ASN A 187 -21.15 8.76 -17.73
N ARG A 188 -21.80 9.42 -18.69
CA ARG A 188 -22.51 8.73 -19.79
C ARG A 188 -21.64 7.71 -20.52
N ARG A 189 -20.36 8.00 -20.76
CA ARG A 189 -19.44 7.11 -21.48
C ARG A 189 -19.18 5.84 -20.67
N ALA A 190 -18.84 5.99 -19.38
CA ALA A 190 -18.59 4.87 -18.49
C ALA A 190 -19.85 4.05 -18.25
N LEU A 191 -21.01 4.70 -18.08
CA LEU A 191 -22.30 4.02 -17.95
C LEU A 191 -22.65 3.17 -19.19
N ILE A 192 -22.50 3.72 -20.40
CA ILE A 192 -22.76 2.96 -21.63
C ILE A 192 -21.79 1.78 -21.76
N ALA A 193 -20.50 1.99 -21.45
CA ALA A 193 -19.50 0.92 -21.46
C ALA A 193 -19.86 -0.19 -20.47
N TYR A 194 -20.24 0.17 -19.24
CA TYR A 194 -20.70 -0.76 -18.21
C TYR A 194 -21.96 -1.53 -18.64
N LEU A 195 -22.97 -0.85 -19.17
CA LEU A 195 -24.20 -1.51 -19.64
C LEU A 195 -23.92 -2.42 -20.84
N THR A 196 -23.02 -2.02 -21.74
CA THR A 196 -22.65 -2.83 -22.92
C THR A 196 -21.85 -4.07 -22.52
N SER A 197 -20.90 -3.94 -21.57
CA SER A 197 -20.14 -5.09 -21.05
C SER A 197 -20.98 -6.02 -20.19
N ALA A 198 -22.02 -5.50 -19.52
CA ALA A 198 -23.01 -6.28 -18.78
C ALA A 198 -24.09 -6.94 -19.67
N SER A 199 -24.22 -6.55 -20.95
CA SER A 199 -25.26 -7.02 -21.87
C SER A 199 -25.07 -8.40 -22.55
N PRO A 200 -24.04 -9.25 -22.33
CA PRO A 200 -24.06 -10.58 -22.94
C PRO A 200 -25.12 -11.52 -22.32
N ARG A 201 -25.80 -11.12 -21.23
CA ARG A 201 -26.81 -11.94 -20.53
C ARG A 201 -28.26 -11.64 -20.91
N GLY A 202 -28.54 -10.59 -21.68
CA GLY A 202 -29.90 -10.14 -21.98
C GLY A 202 -30.55 -10.73 -23.24
N ASN A 203 -29.83 -11.50 -24.06
CA ASN A 203 -30.34 -11.97 -25.36
C ASN A 203 -30.22 -13.49 -25.54
N ARG A 204 -30.93 -14.25 -24.69
CA ARG A 204 -31.38 -15.62 -24.99
C ARG A 204 -32.84 -15.77 -24.62
N ALA A 205 -33.73 -15.22 -25.45
CA ALA A 205 -35.07 -15.77 -25.72
C ALA A 205 -35.93 -14.69 -26.38
N ARG A 206 -35.87 -14.58 -27.71
CA ARG A 206 -37.04 -14.25 -28.55
C ARG A 206 -36.73 -14.46 -30.03
N SER A 207 -36.42 -15.71 -30.39
CA SER A 207 -36.78 -16.24 -31.71
C SER A 207 -37.74 -17.41 -31.54
N ARG A 208 -38.90 -17.15 -30.94
CA ARG A 208 -40.08 -17.92 -31.32
C ARG A 208 -40.61 -17.28 -32.58
N SER A 209 -40.22 -17.85 -33.71
CA SER A 209 -40.91 -17.72 -34.98
C SER A 209 -42.39 -17.98 -34.74
N CYS A 210 -43.19 -16.92 -34.65
CA CYS A 210 -44.62 -17.04 -34.90
C CYS A 210 -44.76 -17.27 -36.41
N SER A 211 -44.80 -18.53 -36.81
CA SER A 211 -45.34 -18.95 -38.10
C SER A 211 -46.81 -18.51 -38.14
N TRP A 212 -47.09 -17.41 -38.82
CA TRP A 212 -48.43 -17.07 -39.25
C TRP A 212 -48.84 -18.07 -40.34
N PRO A 213 -49.99 -18.76 -40.24
CA PRO A 213 -50.55 -19.48 -41.38
C PRO A 213 -50.99 -18.46 -42.42
N SER A 214 -50.43 -18.57 -43.62
CA SER A 214 -50.84 -17.85 -44.81
C SER A 214 -52.27 -18.23 -45.20
N THR A 215 -53.22 -17.33 -44.98
CA THR A 215 -54.50 -17.37 -45.69
C THR A 215 -54.38 -16.48 -46.92
N GLY A 216 -54.36 -17.12 -48.08
CA GLY A 216 -54.20 -16.45 -49.36
C GLY A 216 -55.38 -15.52 -49.69
N SER A 217 -55.06 -14.41 -50.33
CA SER A 217 -55.93 -13.77 -51.31
C SER A 217 -55.05 -13.09 -52.34
N ARG A 218 -55.13 -13.62 -53.56
CA ARG A 218 -54.53 -13.07 -54.78
C ARG A 218 -55.40 -11.92 -55.27
N SER A 219 -54.75 -10.86 -55.78
CA SER A 219 -55.13 -10.02 -56.94
C SER A 219 -53.97 -9.05 -57.19
N SER A 220 -53.06 -9.33 -58.13
CA SER A 220 -53.10 -8.96 -59.56
C SER A 220 -52.78 -7.47 -59.85
N THR A 221 -51.57 -7.28 -60.38
CA THR A 221 -51.16 -6.33 -61.43
C THR A 221 -51.04 -4.83 -61.08
N VAL A 222 -49.82 -4.28 -61.19
CA VAL A 222 -49.39 -3.34 -62.24
C VAL A 222 -47.89 -3.05 -62.08
N ALA A 223 -47.20 -3.03 -63.21
CA ALA A 223 -45.80 -2.75 -63.42
C ALA A 223 -45.50 -1.24 -63.53
N SER A 224 -44.33 -0.82 -63.04
CA SER A 224 -43.46 0.26 -63.55
C SER A 224 -42.40 0.50 -62.47
N GLY A 225 -41.10 0.33 -62.68
CA GLY A 225 -40.32 0.95 -63.74
C GLY A 225 -39.64 2.20 -63.17
N ASN A 226 -38.30 2.22 -63.23
CA ASN A 226 -37.37 3.37 -63.11
C ASN A 226 -36.46 3.42 -61.86
N THR A 227 -35.30 2.76 -61.98
CA THR A 227 -33.98 3.39 -61.74
C THR A 227 -33.55 4.09 -63.05
N PRO A 228 -32.49 4.93 -63.15
CA PRO A 228 -31.54 5.39 -62.13
C PRO A 228 -31.23 6.91 -62.21
N ALA A 229 -30.49 7.44 -61.23
CA ALA A 229 -29.62 8.60 -61.47
C ALA A 229 -28.40 8.59 -60.55
N THR A 230 -27.27 8.27 -61.18
CA THR A 230 -25.90 8.66 -60.89
C THR A 230 -25.77 10.08 -60.31
N GLY A 231 -24.93 10.23 -59.28
CA GLY A 231 -24.52 11.52 -58.72
C GLY A 231 -23.17 11.41 -58.03
N SER A 232 -22.11 11.32 -58.84
CA SER A 232 -20.71 11.47 -58.45
C SER A 232 -20.43 12.88 -57.94
N SER A 233 -19.79 13.02 -56.78
CA SER A 233 -18.95 14.19 -56.43
C SER A 233 -18.05 13.87 -55.22
N ARG A 234 -16.78 13.57 -55.53
CA ARG A 234 -15.59 13.77 -54.69
C ARG A 234 -14.75 14.82 -55.44
N PRO A 235 -13.67 15.37 -54.86
CA PRO A 235 -13.50 15.96 -53.54
C PRO A 235 -12.92 17.39 -53.69
N SER A 236 -12.75 18.13 -52.59
CA SER A 236 -11.72 19.19 -52.55
C SER A 236 -11.19 19.43 -51.13
N PRO A 237 -9.93 19.90 -51.02
CA PRO A 237 -9.05 19.62 -49.88
C PRO A 237 -8.59 20.90 -49.13
N ARG A 238 -7.70 20.68 -48.14
CA ARG A 238 -6.91 21.67 -47.37
C ARG A 238 -7.71 22.32 -46.22
N SER A 239 -7.20 22.41 -45.00
CA SER A 239 -5.88 22.94 -44.67
C SER A 239 -5.24 22.31 -43.43
N SER A 240 -3.93 22.19 -43.56
CA SER A 240 -2.92 22.03 -42.52
C SER A 240 -2.83 23.26 -41.61
N ALA A 241 -2.73 23.04 -40.30
CA ALA A 241 -1.99 23.92 -39.41
C ALA A 241 -1.41 23.10 -38.24
N ARG A 242 -0.08 23.15 -38.13
CA ARG A 242 0.76 22.63 -37.04
C ARG A 242 1.56 23.85 -36.49
N PRO A 243 2.33 23.71 -35.41
CA PRO A 243 1.99 24.19 -34.07
C PRO A 243 2.75 25.47 -33.66
N SER A 244 2.20 26.24 -32.73
CA SER A 244 2.95 27.32 -32.05
C SER A 244 3.60 26.79 -30.77
N THR A 245 4.93 26.75 -30.81
CA THR A 245 5.83 26.75 -29.67
C THR A 245 5.60 27.97 -28.78
N PHE A 246 5.54 27.79 -27.46
CA PHE A 246 5.89 28.88 -26.54
C PHE A 246 6.74 28.40 -25.36
N ARG A 247 7.69 29.28 -25.04
CA ARG A 247 8.95 29.08 -24.32
C ARG A 247 8.81 28.88 -22.81
N ARG A 248 9.83 28.20 -22.29
CA ARG A 248 10.38 28.26 -20.93
C ARG A 248 10.53 29.68 -20.39
N SER A 249 10.30 29.83 -19.09
CA SER A 249 11.02 30.76 -18.22
C SER A 249 11.31 30.07 -16.89
N SER A 250 12.60 29.76 -16.69
CA SER A 250 13.21 29.52 -15.38
C SER A 250 13.44 30.86 -14.69
N LEU A 251 13.15 30.96 -13.40
CA LEU A 251 13.82 31.91 -12.52
C LEU A 251 14.21 31.19 -11.23
N ALA A 252 15.52 31.19 -11.00
CA ALA A 252 16.19 30.77 -9.79
C ALA A 252 16.41 31.98 -8.87
N SER A 253 16.71 31.65 -7.62
CA SER A 253 17.43 32.44 -6.62
C SER A 253 16.66 33.47 -5.79
N ALA A 254 16.58 33.21 -4.49
CA ALA A 254 17.38 33.99 -3.52
C ALA A 254 17.49 33.26 -2.18
N VAL A 255 18.73 32.95 -1.84
CA VAL A 255 19.23 32.60 -0.51
C VAL A 255 19.38 33.91 0.27
N THR A 256 18.91 33.96 1.52
CA THR A 256 19.34 34.99 2.46
C THR A 256 19.69 34.34 3.80
N SER A 257 20.98 34.14 4.00
CA SER A 257 21.59 33.87 5.29
C SER A 257 21.86 35.19 5.99
N SER A 258 21.48 35.32 7.26
CA SER A 258 22.00 36.34 8.16
C SER A 258 22.54 35.68 9.43
N LEU A 259 23.86 35.64 9.53
CA LEU A 259 24.65 35.42 10.74
C LEU A 259 24.50 36.64 11.67
N SER A 260 24.37 36.42 12.99
CA SER A 260 25.34 36.91 14.00
C SER A 260 24.87 36.68 15.45
N CYS A 261 25.85 36.25 16.26
CA CYS A 261 25.90 35.81 17.67
C CYS A 261 26.00 37.03 18.65
N PRO A 262 26.34 36.94 19.98
CA PRO A 262 26.50 35.81 20.93
C PRO A 262 26.06 36.03 22.43
N ARG A 263 26.20 34.95 23.24
CA ARG A 263 26.68 34.84 24.66
C ARG A 263 25.92 35.42 25.89
N ARG A 264 25.63 34.53 26.87
CA ARG A 264 26.05 34.53 28.30
C ARG A 264 25.63 33.20 28.96
N GLN A 265 26.52 32.24 29.22
CA GLN A 265 27.28 31.97 30.47
C GLN A 265 26.50 32.09 31.79
N TRP A 266 26.25 30.96 32.45
CA TRP A 266 26.32 30.80 33.92
C TRP A 266 26.98 29.46 34.25
N THR A 267 27.89 29.49 35.23
CA THR A 267 28.79 28.41 35.64
C THR A 267 28.49 27.97 37.07
N SER A 268 28.82 26.70 37.36
CA SER A 268 29.23 26.16 38.69
C SER A 268 28.08 25.93 39.70
N LYS A 269 28.00 24.90 40.56
CA LYS A 269 28.99 24.12 41.32
C LYS A 269 28.32 22.83 41.87
N ARG A 270 29.01 21.68 41.83
CA ARG A 270 28.91 20.52 42.76
C ARG A 270 29.83 20.79 43.99
N PRO A 271 30.04 19.91 45.02
CA PRO A 271 29.40 18.64 45.44
C PRO A 271 29.20 18.51 47.00
N ARG A 272 28.90 17.27 47.47
CA ARG A 272 29.06 16.63 48.81
C ARG A 272 27.71 16.41 49.54
N ARG A 273 27.44 15.32 50.26
CA ARG A 273 28.22 14.16 50.76
C ARG A 273 27.20 13.08 51.22
N SER A 274 27.49 11.81 51.03
CA SER A 274 26.98 10.67 51.83
C SER A 274 27.56 10.73 53.26
N PRO A 275 27.04 10.01 54.29
CA PRO A 275 27.34 8.56 54.40
C PRO A 275 26.33 7.67 55.17
N GLY A 276 26.51 6.34 55.00
CA GLY A 276 26.27 5.29 56.01
C GLY A 276 24.89 4.62 56.00
N ARG A 277 24.71 3.34 56.33
CA ARG A 277 25.48 2.07 56.39
C ARG A 277 24.49 1.04 57.00
N CYS A 278 24.77 -0.27 56.81
CA CYS A 278 24.29 -1.41 57.63
C CYS A 278 22.83 -1.87 57.44
N THR A 279 22.40 -3.15 57.50
CA THR A 279 22.93 -4.54 57.36
C THR A 279 21.74 -5.46 57.66
N ALA A 280 21.55 -6.56 56.90
CA ALA A 280 20.90 -7.85 57.26
C ALA A 280 20.58 -8.56 55.93
N CYS A 281 21.15 -9.72 55.53
CA CYS A 281 21.25 -11.02 56.19
C CYS A 281 19.88 -11.61 56.56
N CYS A 282 19.31 -12.42 55.64
CA CYS A 282 18.44 -13.55 55.97
C CYS A 282 18.59 -14.65 54.91
N THR A 283 18.85 -15.85 55.42
CA THR A 283 19.08 -17.13 54.77
C THR A 283 17.78 -17.96 54.71
N SER A 284 17.60 -18.73 53.63
CA SER A 284 16.90 -20.04 53.50
C SER A 284 16.54 -20.21 52.01
N ARG A 285 16.97 -21.20 51.22
CA ARG A 285 17.03 -22.67 51.32
C ARG A 285 15.65 -23.31 51.55
N SER A 286 14.96 -23.77 50.50
CA SER A 286 14.97 -25.18 50.06
C SER A 286 13.85 -25.57 49.06
N ARG A 287 14.17 -26.57 48.21
CA ARG A 287 13.32 -27.59 47.50
C ARG A 287 12.43 -27.09 46.35
N SER A 288 12.70 -27.43 45.08
CA SER A 288 12.71 -28.74 44.39
C SER A 288 11.33 -29.38 44.22
N THR A 289 10.78 -29.32 43.00
CA THR A 289 9.97 -30.41 42.43
C THR A 289 10.00 -30.38 40.91
N THR A 290 10.63 -31.41 40.37
CA THR A 290 10.60 -31.93 39.00
C THR A 290 9.20 -32.41 38.60
N LYS A 291 8.78 -32.17 37.35
CA LYS A 291 7.82 -33.00 36.58
C LYS A 291 8.00 -32.64 35.09
N CYS A 292 8.71 -33.46 34.32
CA CYS A 292 8.25 -34.64 33.55
C CYS A 292 7.71 -34.27 32.17
N LEU A 293 8.58 -34.51 31.17
CA LEU A 293 8.22 -34.81 29.78
C LEU A 293 7.18 -35.93 29.74
N VAL A 294 6.23 -35.82 28.81
CA VAL A 294 5.60 -36.98 28.17
C VAL A 294 5.60 -36.72 26.67
N ALA A 295 6.30 -37.61 25.96
CA ALA A 295 6.21 -37.77 24.53
C ALA A 295 4.97 -38.60 24.18
N GLN A 296 4.27 -38.20 23.12
CA GLN A 296 3.58 -39.06 22.16
C GLN A 296 3.40 -38.26 20.86
#